data_AF-A0A9D5CYL1-F1
#
_entry.id   AF-A0A9D5CYL1-F1
#
_cell.length_a   1.000
_cell.length_b   1.000
_cell.length_c   1.000
_cell.angle_alpha   90.00
_cell.angle_beta   90.00
_cell.angle_gamma   90.00
#
_symmetry.space_group_name_H-M   'P 1'
#
loop_
_entity.id
_entity.type
_entity.pdbx_description
1 polymer ?
#
loop_
_entity_poly.entity_id
_entity_poly.type
_entity_poly.pdbx_seq_one_letter_code
_entity_poly.pdbx_strand_id
1 'polypeptide(L)'
;MNQFATDQIWALYDDLDGMPRYYARIRNVYASNFRLQFTWLEHEPAGKAEIAWSEAHLPVACGSYRLGKTESTHDRNIFSHLMCWEKGSRRNTYDVYPRKGEVWALFKDWDISWSSDTGNTRKYQYEVVEVLSDHAEVTDVDVIHLVRIKGFVGLFMRASDNEAAQIKIPPSEILRFSHKVPSYRLKGNERDCIPEGSFELDTAALPVNYGDAFSSISLDRANQRIPTFKLTEGNR
;
A
#
# COMPACT_ATOMS: atom_id res chain seq x y z
N MET A 1 -22.10 -14.27 0.87
CA MET A 1 -21.03 -14.77 1.76
C MET A 1 -20.53 -13.61 2.60
N ASN A 2 -20.45 -13.74 3.91
CA ASN A 2 -19.86 -12.69 4.76
C ASN A 2 -18.34 -12.67 4.51
N GLN A 3 -17.82 -11.54 4.04
CA GLN A 3 -16.41 -11.34 3.71
C GLN A 3 -15.51 -11.33 4.97
N PHE A 4 -16.11 -11.08 6.13
CA PHE A 4 -15.44 -11.03 7.42
C PHE A 4 -15.46 -12.38 8.13
N ALA A 5 -14.34 -12.71 8.76
CA ALA A 5 -14.17 -13.84 9.65
C ALA A 5 -13.42 -13.44 10.92
N THR A 6 -13.66 -14.17 12.01
CA THR A 6 -12.94 -13.99 13.28
C THR A 6 -11.44 -14.12 13.06
N ASP A 7 -10.68 -13.31 13.78
CA ASP A 7 -9.22 -13.23 13.81
C ASP A 7 -8.53 -12.64 12.58
N GLN A 8 -9.30 -12.24 11.56
CA GLN A 8 -8.78 -11.41 10.48
C GLN A 8 -8.35 -10.03 10.99
N ILE A 9 -7.26 -9.49 10.44
CA ILE A 9 -6.87 -8.10 10.63
C ILE A 9 -7.22 -7.34 9.35
N TRP A 10 -7.92 -6.22 9.51
CA TRP A 10 -8.37 -5.38 8.42
C TRP A 10 -7.76 -3.98 8.53
N ALA A 11 -7.53 -3.37 7.37
CA ALA A 11 -7.29 -1.94 7.23
C ALA A 11 -8.62 -1.18 7.21
N LEU A 12 -8.66 -0.05 7.91
CA LEU A 12 -9.80 0.84 8.05
C LEU A 12 -9.38 2.26 7.68
N TYR A 13 -10.32 3.00 7.10
CA TYR A 13 -10.11 4.39 6.72
C TYR A 13 -9.95 5.28 7.95
N ASP A 14 -8.90 6.10 7.96
CA ASP A 14 -8.67 7.08 9.01
C ASP A 14 -9.50 8.36 8.83
N ASP A 15 -9.45 9.22 9.82
CA ASP A 15 -10.14 10.50 9.87
C ASP A 15 -9.26 11.69 9.42
N LEU A 16 -8.04 11.43 8.95
CA LEU A 16 -7.08 12.47 8.54
C LEU A 16 -7.32 12.92 7.10
N ASP A 17 -7.25 11.96 6.17
CA ASP A 17 -7.49 12.16 4.75
C ASP A 17 -8.23 10.98 4.10
N GLY A 18 -8.75 10.07 4.93
CA GLY A 18 -9.57 8.96 4.48
C GLY A 18 -8.78 7.83 3.85
N MET A 19 -7.48 7.70 4.17
CA MET A 19 -6.66 6.59 3.69
C MET A 19 -6.72 5.40 4.66
N PRO A 20 -6.54 4.16 4.18
CA PRO A 20 -6.72 2.95 5.00
C PRO A 20 -5.50 2.66 5.90
N ARG A 21 -5.32 3.46 6.96
CA ARG A 21 -4.15 3.39 7.87
C ARG A 21 -4.44 2.78 9.24
N TYR A 22 -5.70 2.77 9.66
CA TYR A 22 -6.06 2.14 10.92
C TYR A 22 -6.16 0.63 10.76
N TYR A 23 -5.84 -0.11 11.80
CA TYR A 23 -5.95 -1.56 11.81
C TYR A 23 -6.86 -2.06 12.92
N ALA A 24 -7.62 -3.11 12.61
CA ALA A 24 -8.45 -3.78 13.60
C ALA A 24 -8.52 -5.29 13.38
N ARG A 25 -8.51 -6.03 14.48
CA ARG A 25 -8.75 -7.47 14.49
C ARG A 25 -10.22 -7.76 14.71
N ILE A 26 -10.83 -8.52 13.79
CA ILE A 26 -12.21 -8.98 13.92
C ILE A 26 -12.30 -9.99 15.07
N ARG A 27 -13.20 -9.74 16.02
CA ARG A 27 -13.47 -10.64 17.15
C ARG A 27 -14.64 -11.55 16.87
N ASN A 28 -15.76 -10.98 16.45
CA ASN A 28 -16.99 -11.71 16.22
C ASN A 28 -17.76 -11.13 15.03
N VAL A 29 -18.41 -12.02 14.29
CA VAL A 29 -19.29 -11.68 13.15
C VAL A 29 -20.69 -12.17 13.47
N TYR A 30 -21.60 -11.24 13.73
CA TYR A 30 -23.01 -11.54 14.01
C TYR A 30 -23.80 -11.45 12.71
N ALA A 31 -24.17 -12.59 12.12
CA ALA A 31 -24.75 -12.63 10.77
C ALA A 31 -26.23 -12.19 10.70
N SER A 32 -27.04 -12.50 11.72
CA SER A 32 -28.49 -12.30 11.70
C SER A 32 -28.93 -10.84 11.60
N ASN A 33 -28.14 -9.91 12.15
CA ASN A 33 -28.38 -8.47 12.12
C ASN A 33 -27.16 -7.67 11.64
N PHE A 34 -26.29 -8.33 10.87
CA PHE A 34 -24.94 -7.89 10.51
C PHE A 34 -24.31 -6.88 11.48
N ARG A 35 -23.54 -7.40 12.44
CA ARG A 35 -22.72 -6.60 13.33
C ARG A 35 -21.33 -7.21 13.41
N LEU A 36 -20.31 -6.36 13.35
CA LEU A 36 -18.93 -6.74 13.60
C LEU A 36 -18.53 -6.23 14.96
N GLN A 37 -17.89 -7.09 15.75
CA GLN A 37 -17.12 -6.67 16.90
C GLN A 37 -15.65 -6.80 16.54
N PHE A 38 -14.87 -5.76 16.80
CA PHE A 38 -13.46 -5.71 16.44
C PHE A 38 -12.66 -5.01 17.53
N THR A 39 -11.36 -5.28 17.59
CA THR A 39 -10.42 -4.62 18.50
C THR A 39 -9.42 -3.83 17.68
N TRP A 40 -9.29 -2.54 17.98
CA TRP A 40 -8.28 -1.67 17.37
C TRP A 40 -6.87 -2.21 17.64
N LEU A 41 -5.98 -2.04 16.67
CA LEU A 41 -4.56 -2.26 16.80
C LEU A 41 -3.92 -0.90 17.07
N GLU A 42 -3.32 -0.74 18.24
CA GLU A 42 -2.58 0.46 18.63
C GLU A 42 -1.10 0.22 18.38
N HIS A 43 -0.43 1.16 17.70
CA HIS A 43 0.99 1.06 17.41
C HIS A 43 1.80 0.93 18.72
N GLU A 44 2.73 -0.02 18.77
CA GLU A 44 3.64 -0.25 19.88
C GLU A 44 5.07 0.10 19.44
N PRO A 45 5.50 1.37 19.63
CA PRO A 45 6.78 1.82 19.13
C PRO A 45 7.95 1.12 19.85
N ALA A 46 8.97 0.71 19.08
CA ALA A 46 10.13 -0.02 19.59
C ALA A 46 11.33 0.88 19.90
N GLY A 47 11.46 2.02 19.20
CA GLY A 47 12.62 2.92 19.28
C GLY A 47 12.27 4.39 19.47
N LYS A 48 13.28 5.21 19.76
CA LYS A 48 13.08 6.66 20.02
C LYS A 48 12.41 7.41 18.87
N ALA A 49 12.76 7.07 17.63
CA ALA A 49 12.19 7.69 16.43
C ALA A 49 10.70 7.37 16.30
N GLU A 50 10.32 6.10 16.48
CA GLU A 50 8.91 5.66 16.45
C GLU A 50 8.09 6.22 17.62
N ILE A 51 8.70 6.36 18.81
CA ILE A 51 8.05 7.00 19.97
C ILE A 51 7.74 8.45 19.61
N ALA A 52 8.72 9.22 19.15
CA ALA A 52 8.52 10.62 18.78
C ALA A 52 7.49 10.77 17.65
N TRP A 53 7.53 9.89 16.65
CA TRP A 53 6.54 9.85 15.56
C TRP A 53 5.12 9.60 16.07
N SER A 54 4.97 8.64 17.00
CA SER A 54 3.67 8.29 17.59
C SER A 54 3.14 9.39 18.52
N GLU A 55 4.01 10.03 19.32
CA GLU A 55 3.68 11.16 20.19
C GLU A 55 3.27 12.41 19.39
N ALA A 56 3.82 12.59 18.19
CA ALA A 56 3.41 13.61 17.23
C ALA A 56 2.09 13.29 16.52
N HIS A 57 1.44 12.16 16.84
CA HIS A 57 0.21 11.69 16.22
C HIS A 57 0.29 11.56 14.69
N LEU A 58 1.49 11.23 14.18
CA LEU A 58 1.69 10.99 12.76
C LEU A 58 1.17 9.58 12.37
N PRO A 59 0.67 9.40 11.14
CA PRO A 59 0.13 8.11 10.73
C PRO A 59 1.20 7.03 10.71
N VAL A 60 0.82 5.82 11.14
CA VAL A 60 1.68 4.64 11.13
C VAL A 60 0.92 3.48 10.51
N ALA A 61 1.53 2.87 9.49
CA ALA A 61 0.96 1.70 8.81
C ALA A 61 1.86 0.46 8.86
N CYS A 62 3.12 0.60 9.23
CA CYS A 62 4.06 -0.51 9.36
C CYS A 62 4.70 -0.50 10.74
N GLY A 63 4.86 -1.68 11.34
CA GLY A 63 5.42 -1.82 12.69
C GLY A 63 4.71 -2.90 13.51
N SER A 64 4.99 -2.88 14.82
CA SER A 64 4.35 -3.76 15.79
C SER A 64 3.14 -3.08 16.41
N TYR A 65 2.08 -3.86 16.63
CA TYR A 65 0.82 -3.37 17.19
C TYR A 65 0.38 -4.23 18.37
N ARG A 66 -0.22 -3.58 19.37
CA ARG A 66 -0.91 -4.24 20.48
C ARG A 66 -2.42 -4.07 20.36
N LEU A 67 -3.15 -4.92 21.07
CA LEU A 67 -4.60 -4.80 21.14
C LEU A 67 -5.00 -3.59 22.00
N GLY A 68 -5.80 -2.72 21.40
CA GLY A 68 -6.39 -1.55 22.02
C GLY A 68 -7.84 -1.77 22.42
N LYS A 69 -8.65 -0.72 22.23
CA LYS A 69 -10.09 -0.73 22.54
C LYS A 69 -10.88 -1.67 21.63
N THR A 70 -11.87 -2.35 22.21
CA THR A 70 -12.85 -3.16 21.45
C THR A 70 -14.12 -2.37 21.21
N GLU A 71 -14.60 -2.39 19.97
CA GLU A 71 -15.78 -1.68 19.52
C GLU A 71 -16.69 -2.57 18.67
N SER A 72 -17.84 -2.05 18.28
CA SER A 72 -18.77 -2.75 17.42
C SER A 72 -19.43 -1.81 16.42
N THR A 73 -19.62 -2.29 15.21
CA THR A 73 -20.23 -1.52 14.11
C THR A 73 -21.18 -2.38 13.31
N HIS A 74 -22.13 -1.73 12.65
CA HIS A 74 -22.96 -2.32 11.60
C HIS A 74 -22.49 -1.84 10.21
N ASP A 75 -21.61 -0.84 10.16
CA ASP A 75 -21.10 -0.28 8.92
C ASP A 75 -19.92 -1.11 8.40
N ARG A 76 -20.05 -1.60 7.17
CA ARG A 76 -18.99 -2.36 6.47
C ARG A 76 -18.00 -1.43 5.78
N ASN A 77 -18.42 -0.21 5.44
CA ASN A 77 -17.69 0.67 4.56
C ASN A 77 -16.49 1.33 5.26
N ILE A 78 -16.40 1.23 6.59
CA ILE A 78 -15.22 1.65 7.33
C ILE A 78 -14.03 0.72 7.10
N PHE A 79 -14.26 -0.51 6.63
CA PHE A 79 -13.22 -1.50 6.34
C PHE A 79 -12.84 -1.46 4.87
N SER A 80 -11.55 -1.33 4.59
CA SER A 80 -10.99 -1.30 3.24
C SER A 80 -10.65 -2.72 2.76
N HIS A 81 -9.65 -3.35 3.39
CA HIS A 81 -9.12 -4.63 2.91
C HIS A 81 -8.47 -5.45 4.01
N LEU A 82 -8.26 -6.75 3.73
CA LEU A 82 -7.58 -7.66 4.63
C LEU A 82 -6.07 -7.38 4.65
N MET A 83 -5.52 -7.29 5.86
CA MET A 83 -4.08 -7.16 6.09
C MET A 83 -3.46 -8.51 6.44
N CYS A 84 -2.33 -8.75 5.82
CA CYS A 84 -1.40 -9.79 6.24
C CYS A 84 -0.69 -9.33 7.51
N TRP A 85 -0.48 -10.25 8.45
CA TRP A 85 0.18 -9.96 9.70
C TRP A 85 0.97 -11.17 10.19
N GLU A 86 1.92 -10.92 11.07
CA GLU A 86 2.75 -11.93 11.72
C GLU A 86 2.69 -11.76 13.23
N LYS A 87 2.83 -12.87 13.96
CA LYS A 87 2.86 -12.80 15.41
C LYS A 87 4.18 -12.13 15.80
N GLY A 88 4.09 -11.01 16.51
CA GLY A 88 5.29 -10.29 16.91
C GLY A 88 6.11 -11.01 17.99
N SER A 89 7.31 -10.49 18.21
CA SER A 89 8.27 -11.05 19.18
C SER A 89 7.78 -10.98 20.63
N ARG A 90 6.91 -10.00 20.94
CA ARG A 90 6.28 -9.83 22.25
C ARG A 90 4.94 -10.57 22.32
N ARG A 91 4.51 -10.86 23.54
CA ARG A 91 3.23 -11.53 23.75
C ARG A 91 2.09 -10.61 23.34
N ASN A 92 1.17 -11.13 22.51
CA ASN A 92 -0.02 -10.44 22.02
C ASN A 92 0.28 -9.21 21.15
N THR A 93 1.44 -9.19 20.48
CA THR A 93 1.72 -8.20 19.44
C THR A 93 1.53 -8.78 18.04
N TYR A 94 1.22 -7.89 17.12
CA TYR A 94 0.84 -8.16 15.74
C TYR A 94 1.68 -7.28 14.85
N ASP A 95 2.53 -7.89 14.05
CA ASP A 95 3.47 -7.19 13.18
C ASP A 95 2.87 -7.08 11.78
N VAL A 96 2.83 -5.86 11.25
CA VAL A 96 2.32 -5.55 9.92
C VAL A 96 3.43 -4.87 9.14
N TYR A 97 3.88 -5.52 8.07
CA TYR A 97 4.97 -5.07 7.21
C TYR A 97 4.63 -5.32 5.74
N PRO A 98 5.21 -4.54 4.81
CA PRO A 98 5.03 -4.74 3.38
C PRO A 98 5.56 -6.11 2.94
N ARG A 99 4.84 -6.74 2.01
CA ARG A 99 5.22 -8.03 1.43
C ARG A 99 5.46 -7.93 -0.06
N LYS A 100 6.29 -8.82 -0.59
CA LYS A 100 6.60 -8.89 -2.02
C LYS A 100 5.34 -8.99 -2.87
N GLY A 101 5.28 -8.17 -3.90
CA GLY A 101 4.18 -8.08 -4.86
C GLY A 101 3.00 -7.22 -4.40
N GLU A 102 3.02 -6.71 -3.16
CA GLU A 102 2.02 -5.74 -2.72
C GLU A 102 2.31 -4.35 -3.27
N VAL A 103 1.25 -3.58 -3.46
CA VAL A 103 1.34 -2.16 -3.81
C VAL A 103 1.11 -1.33 -2.56
N TRP A 104 1.99 -0.36 -2.33
CA TRP A 104 1.96 0.51 -1.16
C TRP A 104 2.09 1.98 -1.59
N ALA A 105 1.45 2.86 -0.82
CA ALA A 105 1.69 4.28 -0.88
C ALA A 105 2.80 4.64 0.10
N LEU A 106 3.78 5.39 -0.37
CA LEU A 106 4.83 6.00 0.44
C LEU A 106 4.52 7.48 0.62
N PHE A 107 4.84 8.05 1.76
CA PHE A 107 4.84 9.50 1.91
C PHE A 107 5.91 10.11 1.00
N LYS A 108 5.48 11.04 0.15
CA LYS A 108 6.37 11.84 -0.68
C LYS A 108 7.09 12.87 0.18
N ASP A 109 8.38 13.08 -0.09
CA ASP A 109 9.25 13.99 0.66
C ASP A 109 9.28 13.71 2.17
N TRP A 110 9.07 12.42 2.53
CA TRP A 110 9.09 11.95 3.91
C TRP A 110 10.40 12.31 4.60
N ASP A 111 10.29 12.78 5.84
CA ASP A 111 11.43 13.06 6.69
C ASP A 111 11.07 12.73 8.15
N ILE A 112 11.98 12.05 8.85
CA ILE A 112 11.76 11.67 10.25
C ILE A 112 11.57 12.89 11.17
N SER A 113 12.11 14.05 10.79
CA SER A 113 11.96 15.32 11.53
C SER A 113 10.54 15.86 11.56
N TRP A 114 9.61 15.28 10.77
CA TRP A 114 8.19 15.63 10.85
C TRP A 114 7.62 15.45 12.26
N SER A 115 8.18 14.56 13.08
CA SER A 115 7.78 14.40 14.48
C SER A 115 8.06 15.63 15.35
N SER A 116 8.94 16.52 14.91
CA SER A 116 9.32 17.75 15.60
C SER A 116 8.63 19.00 15.03
N ASP A 117 7.89 18.84 13.93
CA ASP A 117 7.20 19.94 13.26
C ASP A 117 5.85 20.20 13.93
N THR A 118 5.76 21.31 14.66
CA THR A 118 4.61 21.65 15.52
C THR A 118 3.57 22.52 14.83
N GLY A 119 3.74 22.82 13.53
CA GLY A 119 2.97 23.86 12.87
C GLY A 119 2.47 23.50 11.49
N ASN A 120 1.39 22.71 11.41
CA ASN A 120 0.25 22.83 10.46
C ASN A 120 -0.45 21.47 10.27
N THR A 121 -1.73 21.51 9.91
CA THR A 121 -2.44 20.36 9.33
C THR A 121 -1.70 19.91 8.06
N ARG A 122 -0.87 18.88 8.18
CA ARG A 122 -0.03 18.38 7.09
C ARG A 122 -0.93 17.76 6.03
N LYS A 123 -0.82 18.27 4.80
CA LYS A 123 -1.41 17.62 3.62
C LYS A 123 -0.41 16.62 3.09
N TYR A 124 -0.70 15.34 3.26
CA TYR A 124 0.15 14.27 2.78
C TYR A 124 0.08 14.16 1.25
N GLN A 125 1.24 13.95 0.65
CA GLN A 125 1.38 13.56 -0.76
C GLN A 125 2.02 12.18 -0.80
N TYR A 126 1.82 11.46 -1.91
CA TYR A 126 2.27 10.08 -2.00
C TYR A 126 2.95 9.76 -3.30
N GLU A 127 3.78 8.75 -3.21
CA GLU A 127 4.30 7.99 -4.32
C GLU A 127 3.74 6.57 -4.20
N VAL A 128 3.41 5.93 -5.32
CA VAL A 128 2.94 4.54 -5.32
C VAL A 128 4.09 3.64 -5.74
N VAL A 129 4.28 2.53 -5.02
CA VAL A 129 5.35 1.58 -5.29
C VAL A 129 4.83 0.14 -5.25
N GLU A 130 5.45 -0.74 -6.03
CA GLU A 130 5.35 -2.19 -5.86
C GLU A 130 6.53 -2.66 -5.01
N VAL A 131 6.26 -3.54 -4.04
CA VAL A 131 7.27 -4.15 -3.19
C VAL A 131 7.92 -5.34 -3.91
N LEU A 132 9.25 -5.36 -4.00
CA LEU A 132 10.03 -6.36 -4.74
C LEU A 132 10.66 -7.43 -3.83
N SER A 133 10.90 -7.12 -2.55
CA SER A 133 11.40 -8.06 -1.54
C SER A 133 10.46 -8.11 -0.33
N ASP A 134 10.37 -9.27 0.31
CA ASP A 134 9.67 -9.37 1.60
C ASP A 134 10.48 -8.65 2.68
N HIS A 135 9.78 -8.03 3.64
CA HIS A 135 10.45 -7.43 4.78
C HIS A 135 11.17 -8.48 5.64
N ALA A 136 12.41 -8.19 6.02
CA ALA A 136 13.09 -8.86 7.12
C ALA A 136 13.77 -7.81 8.00
N GLU A 137 13.83 -8.07 9.31
CA GLU A 137 14.15 -7.07 10.36
C GLU A 137 15.44 -6.25 10.12
N VAL A 138 16.40 -6.81 9.39
CA VAL A 138 17.74 -6.22 9.17
C VAL A 138 18.04 -5.93 7.71
N THR A 139 17.08 -6.14 6.81
CA THR A 139 17.28 -5.93 5.37
C THR A 139 16.37 -4.83 4.84
N ASP A 140 16.90 -4.07 3.89
CA ASP A 140 16.12 -3.07 3.18
C ASP A 140 14.96 -3.72 2.43
N VAL A 141 13.85 -2.99 2.35
CA VAL A 141 12.72 -3.35 1.49
C VAL A 141 12.98 -2.75 0.12
N ASP A 142 13.18 -3.59 -0.89
CA ASP A 142 13.32 -3.19 -2.27
C ASP A 142 11.93 -2.85 -2.81
N VAL A 143 11.76 -1.67 -3.38
CA VAL A 143 10.51 -1.26 -4.03
C VAL A 143 10.78 -0.60 -5.38
N ILE A 144 9.79 -0.62 -6.27
CA ILE A 144 9.85 0.07 -7.57
C ILE A 144 8.67 1.02 -7.71
N HIS A 145 8.94 2.23 -8.18
CA HIS A 145 7.89 3.22 -8.42
C HIS A 145 6.90 2.76 -9.50
N LEU A 146 5.63 3.00 -9.22
CA LEU A 146 4.54 2.83 -10.17
C LEU A 146 4.11 4.20 -10.69
N VAL A 147 4.03 4.33 -12.01
CA VAL A 147 3.56 5.54 -12.71
C VAL A 147 2.16 5.32 -13.27
N ARG A 148 1.34 6.36 -13.21
CA ARG A 148 -0.03 6.29 -13.70
C ARG A 148 -0.04 6.25 -15.23
N ILE A 149 -0.94 5.47 -15.80
CA ILE A 149 -1.18 5.46 -17.25
C ILE A 149 -2.19 6.58 -17.57
N LYS A 150 -1.79 7.53 -18.41
CA LYS A 150 -2.61 8.67 -18.80
C LYS A 150 -3.92 8.19 -19.45
N GLY A 151 -5.03 8.83 -19.10
CA GLY A 151 -6.38 8.46 -19.56
C GLY A 151 -7.07 7.42 -18.66
N PHE A 152 -6.38 6.86 -17.67
CA PHE A 152 -6.95 5.97 -16.68
C PHE A 152 -6.80 6.54 -15.26
N VAL A 153 -7.78 6.24 -14.41
CA VAL A 153 -7.79 6.66 -13.01
C VAL A 153 -6.90 5.75 -12.18
N GLY A 154 -7.17 4.44 -12.21
CA GLY A 154 -6.51 3.44 -11.37
C GLY A 154 -5.49 2.55 -12.08
N LEU A 155 -5.13 2.80 -13.35
CA LEU A 155 -4.12 1.98 -14.02
C LEU A 155 -2.71 2.57 -13.84
N PHE A 156 -1.81 1.72 -13.36
CA PHE A 156 -0.42 2.02 -13.11
C PHE A 156 0.48 0.96 -13.72
N MET A 157 1.71 1.33 -14.04
CA MET A 157 2.74 0.37 -14.45
C MET A 157 4.06 0.75 -13.81
N ARG A 158 5.00 -0.20 -13.76
CA ARG A 158 6.35 0.09 -13.29
C ARG A 158 6.93 1.24 -14.11
N ALA A 159 7.54 2.21 -13.43
CA ALA A 159 8.41 3.16 -14.08
C ALA A 159 9.50 2.38 -14.84
N SER A 160 9.92 2.87 -16.01
CA SER A 160 10.94 2.24 -16.85
C SER A 160 12.12 1.77 -16.00
N ASP A 161 12.61 0.54 -16.21
CA ASP A 161 13.66 -0.14 -15.43
C ASP A 161 15.05 0.55 -15.49
N ASN A 162 15.12 1.84 -15.18
CA ASN A 162 16.37 2.52 -14.84
C ASN A 162 16.59 2.42 -13.33
N GLU A 163 17.86 2.51 -12.90
CA GLU A 163 18.23 2.40 -11.49
C GLU A 163 17.54 3.45 -10.59
N ALA A 164 17.05 4.56 -11.17
CA ALA A 164 16.31 5.60 -10.45
C ALA A 164 14.85 5.22 -10.12
N ALA A 165 14.29 4.20 -10.77
CA ALA A 165 12.93 3.73 -10.52
C ALA A 165 12.83 2.80 -9.30
N GLN A 166 13.94 2.14 -8.95
CA GLN A 166 14.02 1.24 -7.80
C GLN A 166 14.66 1.95 -6.61
N ILE A 167 14.05 1.85 -5.45
CA ILE A 167 14.57 2.42 -4.21
C ILE A 167 14.65 1.33 -3.14
N LYS A 168 15.65 1.45 -2.29
CA LYS A 168 15.82 0.62 -1.09
C LYS A 168 15.34 1.41 0.10
N ILE A 169 14.37 0.87 0.83
CA ILE A 169 13.87 1.50 2.07
C ILE A 169 14.52 0.77 3.25
N PRO A 170 15.47 1.41 3.95
CA PRO A 170 16.10 0.78 5.10
C PRO A 170 15.11 0.62 6.26
N PRO A 171 15.34 -0.33 7.19
CA PRO A 171 14.46 -0.53 8.34
C PRO A 171 14.22 0.74 9.18
N SER A 172 15.19 1.65 9.23
CA SER A 172 15.06 2.95 9.92
C SER A 172 14.07 3.92 9.27
N GLU A 173 13.66 3.66 8.03
CA GLU A 173 12.72 4.48 7.25
C GLU A 173 11.37 3.78 7.06
N ILE A 174 11.07 2.72 7.84
CA ILE A 174 9.82 1.97 7.67
C ILE A 174 8.55 2.82 7.85
N LEU A 175 8.65 3.91 8.62
CA LEU A 175 7.59 4.91 8.81
C LEU A 175 7.28 5.73 7.54
N ARG A 176 8.05 5.57 6.47
CA ARG A 176 7.77 6.14 5.14
C ARG A 176 6.56 5.47 4.47
N PHE A 177 6.24 4.22 4.82
CA PHE A 177 5.06 3.53 4.32
C PHE A 177 3.78 4.13 4.93
N SER A 178 2.89 4.61 4.07
CA SER A 178 1.64 5.26 4.50
C SER A 178 0.48 4.28 4.63
N HIS A 179 0.26 3.44 3.62
CA HIS A 179 -0.79 2.42 3.60
C HIS A 179 -0.61 1.48 2.41
N LYS A 180 -1.20 0.28 2.53
CA LYS A 180 -1.33 -0.65 1.41
C LYS A 180 -2.46 -0.19 0.48
N VAL A 181 -2.21 -0.27 -0.82
CA VAL A 181 -3.20 0.03 -1.85
C VAL A 181 -3.68 -1.30 -2.43
N PRO A 182 -4.96 -1.68 -2.23
CA PRO A 182 -5.52 -2.87 -2.87
C PRO A 182 -5.33 -2.79 -4.38
N SER A 183 -4.88 -3.89 -4.97
CA SER A 183 -4.49 -3.89 -6.38
C SER A 183 -4.69 -5.25 -7.02
N TYR A 184 -4.91 -5.22 -8.33
CA TYR A 184 -4.95 -6.38 -9.20
C TYR A 184 -3.90 -6.25 -10.29
N ARG A 185 -3.03 -7.26 -10.42
CA ARG A 185 -2.00 -7.31 -11.46
C ARG A 185 -2.60 -7.90 -12.74
N LEU A 186 -2.53 -7.14 -13.82
CA LEU A 186 -3.03 -7.50 -15.15
C LEU A 186 -2.11 -8.51 -15.82
N LYS A 187 -2.72 -9.47 -16.50
CA LYS A 187 -2.07 -10.52 -17.30
C LYS A 187 -1.85 -10.12 -18.75
N GLY A 188 -2.31 -8.93 -19.15
CA GLY A 188 -2.12 -8.38 -20.49
C GLY A 188 -3.16 -8.83 -21.52
N ASN A 189 -4.19 -9.57 -21.10
CA ASN A 189 -5.31 -9.98 -21.94
C ASN A 189 -6.63 -9.27 -21.60
N GLU A 190 -6.62 -8.44 -20.55
CA GLU A 190 -7.82 -7.77 -20.06
C GLU A 190 -8.18 -6.52 -20.86
N ARG A 191 -7.18 -5.81 -21.41
CA ARG A 191 -7.37 -4.57 -22.19
C ARG A 191 -6.31 -4.41 -23.26
N ASP A 192 -6.74 -4.08 -24.48
CA ASP A 192 -5.85 -3.78 -25.60
C ASP A 192 -4.91 -2.61 -25.25
N CYS A 193 -3.67 -2.73 -25.72
CA CYS A 193 -2.61 -1.72 -25.54
C CYS A 193 -2.13 -1.48 -24.09
N ILE A 194 -2.65 -2.18 -23.08
CA ILE A 194 -2.11 -2.12 -21.72
C ILE A 194 -1.01 -3.19 -21.57
N PRO A 195 0.21 -2.82 -21.14
CA PRO A 195 1.28 -3.79 -20.93
C PRO A 195 0.92 -4.84 -19.88
N GLU A 196 1.29 -6.09 -20.15
CA GLU A 196 1.26 -7.16 -19.14
C GLU A 196 2.05 -6.74 -17.89
N GLY A 197 1.53 -7.10 -16.71
CA GLY A 197 2.15 -6.74 -15.44
C GLY A 197 1.85 -5.33 -14.94
N SER A 198 0.97 -4.59 -15.63
CA SER A 198 0.37 -3.36 -15.10
C SER A 198 -0.56 -3.67 -13.91
N PHE A 199 -0.88 -2.66 -13.10
CA PHE A 199 -1.72 -2.77 -11.91
C PHE A 199 -2.98 -1.93 -12.06
N GLU A 200 -4.13 -2.52 -11.74
CA GLU A 200 -5.38 -1.80 -11.45
C GLU A 200 -5.49 -1.61 -9.94
N LEU A 201 -5.39 -0.36 -9.49
CA LEU A 201 -5.44 0.02 -8.09
C LEU A 201 -6.86 0.42 -7.67
N ASP A 202 -7.21 0.10 -6.43
CA ASP A 202 -8.45 0.58 -5.83
C ASP A 202 -8.35 2.10 -5.58
N THR A 203 -9.21 2.83 -6.28
CA THR A 203 -9.24 4.29 -6.24
C THR A 203 -9.67 4.85 -4.89
N ALA A 204 -10.33 4.07 -4.04
CA ALA A 204 -10.68 4.47 -2.68
C ALA A 204 -9.45 4.54 -1.75
N ALA A 205 -8.33 3.93 -2.14
CA ALA A 205 -7.04 4.02 -1.46
C ALA A 205 -6.05 4.94 -2.22
N LEU A 206 -6.58 5.86 -3.04
CA LEU A 206 -5.79 6.88 -3.72
C LEU A 206 -6.31 8.28 -3.34
N PRO A 207 -5.44 9.31 -3.34
CA PRO A 207 -5.86 10.69 -3.13
C PRO A 207 -6.93 11.12 -4.13
N VAL A 208 -7.91 11.91 -3.67
CA VAL A 208 -9.01 12.42 -4.50
C VAL A 208 -8.49 13.20 -5.72
N ASN A 209 -7.35 13.89 -5.58
CA ASN A 209 -6.70 14.64 -6.65
C ASN A 209 -5.60 13.81 -7.36
N TYR A 210 -5.85 12.52 -7.62
CA TYR A 210 -4.89 11.62 -8.28
C TYR A 210 -4.36 12.13 -9.63
N GLY A 211 -5.13 12.97 -10.33
CA GLY A 211 -4.74 13.57 -11.61
C GLY A 211 -3.51 14.48 -11.51
N ASP A 212 -3.41 15.22 -10.40
CA ASP A 212 -2.31 16.15 -10.10
C ASP A 212 -1.27 15.50 -9.16
N ALA A 213 -1.68 14.53 -8.36
CA ALA A 213 -0.83 13.90 -7.34
C ALA A 213 0.22 12.95 -7.95
N PHE A 214 -0.06 12.32 -9.09
CA PHE A 214 0.84 11.32 -9.68
C PHE A 214 1.30 11.70 -11.08
N SER A 215 2.60 11.51 -11.34
CA SER A 215 3.14 11.58 -12.69
C SER A 215 2.46 10.53 -13.57
N SER A 216 2.18 10.91 -14.83
CA SER A 216 1.51 10.03 -15.79
C SER A 216 2.31 9.88 -17.07
N ILE A 217 2.30 8.67 -17.62
CA ILE A 217 2.90 8.37 -18.92
C ILE A 217 1.83 8.09 -19.96
N SER A 218 2.09 8.48 -21.20
CA SER A 218 1.22 8.13 -22.33
C SER A 218 1.75 6.87 -22.98
N LEU A 219 0.88 5.88 -23.19
CA LEU A 219 1.22 4.70 -23.99
C LEU A 219 1.13 5.11 -25.47
N ASP A 220 2.26 5.47 -26.07
CA ASP A 220 2.29 5.74 -27.51
C ASP A 220 2.05 4.44 -28.28
N ARG A 221 1.02 4.43 -29.13
CA ARG A 221 0.63 3.29 -29.99
C ARG A 221 1.73 2.84 -30.98
N ALA A 222 2.83 3.58 -31.11
CA ALA A 222 3.77 3.47 -32.24
C ALA A 222 4.95 2.49 -32.04
N ASN A 223 5.22 1.99 -30.83
CA ASN A 223 6.42 1.17 -30.56
C ASN A 223 6.18 -0.35 -30.44
N GLN A 224 5.00 -0.85 -30.82
CA GLN A 224 4.81 -2.29 -31.06
C GLN A 224 5.22 -2.64 -32.50
N ARG A 225 6.51 -2.53 -32.84
CA ARG A 225 7.06 -3.23 -34.00
C ARG A 225 7.61 -4.57 -33.54
N ILE A 226 6.81 -5.61 -33.73
CA ILE A 226 7.27 -6.99 -33.79
C ILE A 226 8.38 -7.04 -34.85
N PRO A 227 9.61 -7.49 -34.54
CA PRO A 227 10.55 -7.81 -35.61
C PRO A 227 10.04 -9.08 -36.29
N THR A 228 9.36 -8.92 -37.43
CA THR A 228 9.19 -10.01 -38.39
C THR A 228 10.57 -10.47 -38.82
N PHE A 229 11.01 -11.61 -38.29
CA PHE A 229 12.10 -12.38 -38.86
C PHE A 229 11.67 -12.78 -40.28
N LYS A 230 12.30 -12.18 -41.29
CA LYS A 230 12.28 -12.75 -42.64
C LYS A 230 13.13 -14.01 -42.58
N LEU A 231 12.47 -15.17 -42.65
CA LEU A 231 13.10 -16.38 -43.16
C LEU A 231 13.49 -16.07 -44.61
N THR A 232 14.78 -15.86 -44.85
CA THR A 232 15.32 -16.01 -46.21
C THR A 232 15.28 -17.48 -46.55
N GLU A 233 14.34 -17.82 -47.43
CA GLU A 233 14.34 -19.05 -48.23
C GLU A 233 15.71 -19.23 -48.90
N GLY A 234 16.15 -20.49 -48.96
CA GLY A 234 17.41 -20.88 -49.54
C GLY A 234 17.48 -20.67 -51.05
N ASN A 235 18.70 -20.71 -51.56
CA ASN A 235 18.96 -21.09 -52.94
C ASN A 235 20.36 -21.69 -53.07
N ARG A 236 20.35 -22.98 -53.43
CA ARG A 236 21.33 -23.77 -54.20
C ARG A 236 22.81 -23.73 -53.84
#